data_AF-R1CK45-F1
#
_entry.id   AF-R1CK45-F1
#
_cell.length_a   1.000
_cell.length_b   1.000
_cell.length_c   1.000
_cell.angle_alpha   90.00
_cell.angle_beta   90.00
_cell.angle_gamma   90.00
#
_symmetry.space_group_name_H-M   'P 1'
#
loop_
_entity.id
_entity.type
_entity.pdbx_description
1 polymer ?
#
loop_
_entity_poly.entity_id
_entity_poly.type
_entity_poly.pdbx_seq_one_letter_code
_entity_poly.pdbx_strand_id
1 'polypeptide(L)'
;MEELAGPADRPSLEESTSLAASALRIALWLNATKSCKSCRREQECTWPMNSTDGAPRAHPYLAQSLYYGSPGTAIFLQQLATTRALPEADAWRGVASCALAAARSSVPSSLRDFGANAGFYYGLTGIAYGLRAAGDSSELFATAASTIEEHVLSRVAPFSSRGGATLWNNTDVAHGASGTGLYFLWMATRRPELREETRRAAGDAAARGPDTDGTHAHDYYPTFCCGGAGVAYFLSELAQAPANLSALLTPSRRAAFLDGALRGGAHVMSLSTTAGVPHQAGGLLLPHEEEGPGRTQFFLGWCGGPPGWARLFVSLHRATHDAVWLDRLALAARAVAALVQPPTLPVLYPLPPAGTPPWSNLGQCCGASAAAQFLLSLADGQAAPLDPAVRREARAAGLRLARAIAARGVPAAPDGPAEPIARAASRTIAGDFSGPLCRRGLAVPSPEEHAAPLDTRWQAGWMQGAAGVGSLLLHAHALATGQTEGRRVPWPDEPYSGVGTALPA
;
A
#
# COMPACT_ATOMS: atom_id res chain seq x y z
N MET A 1 -0.61 31.09 24.38
CA MET A 1 -1.44 30.32 25.31
C MET A 1 -2.32 29.42 24.49
N GLU A 2 -2.15 28.11 24.69
CA GLU A 2 -2.90 27.03 24.05
C GLU A 2 -4.39 27.16 24.35
N GLU A 3 -5.19 27.38 23.30
CA GLU A 3 -6.62 27.06 23.34
C GLU A 3 -6.81 25.77 22.54
N LEU A 4 -6.49 24.66 23.22
CA LEU A 4 -6.65 23.30 22.72
C LEU A 4 -8.14 22.96 22.64
N ALA A 5 -8.61 22.73 21.42
CA ALA A 5 -9.77 21.93 21.01
C ALA A 5 -10.90 21.74 22.04
N GLY A 6 -12.05 22.36 21.77
CA GLY A 6 -13.29 22.13 22.52
C GLY A 6 -13.74 20.66 22.56
N PRO A 7 -14.53 20.26 23.56
CA PRO A 7 -14.85 18.87 23.90
C PRO A 7 -15.74 18.10 22.91
N ALA A 8 -16.14 18.68 21.77
CA ALA A 8 -17.13 18.08 20.86
C ALA A 8 -16.56 17.11 19.80
N ASP A 9 -15.23 17.08 19.57
CA ASP A 9 -14.62 16.30 18.49
C ASP A 9 -13.79 15.09 18.95
N ARG A 10 -13.81 14.75 20.25
CA ARG A 10 -13.16 13.54 20.75
C ARG A 10 -14.15 12.37 20.68
N PRO A 11 -13.85 11.29 19.91
CA PRO A 11 -14.67 10.10 19.94
C PRO A 11 -14.75 9.53 21.34
N SER A 12 -15.86 8.86 21.66
CA SER A 12 -15.98 8.19 22.96
C SER A 12 -14.88 7.13 23.10
N LEU A 13 -14.46 6.87 24.35
CA LEU A 13 -13.45 5.85 24.63
C LEU A 13 -13.88 4.50 24.03
N GLU A 14 -15.16 4.15 24.17
CA GLU A 14 -15.80 2.94 23.62
C GLU A 14 -15.72 2.83 22.09
N GLU A 15 -15.93 3.95 21.38
CA GLU A 15 -15.79 3.99 19.92
C GLU A 15 -14.33 3.82 19.48
N SER A 16 -13.38 4.36 20.25
CA SER A 16 -11.95 4.20 19.95
C SER A 16 -11.46 2.78 20.19
N THR A 17 -11.96 2.09 21.23
CA THR A 17 -11.71 0.66 21.47
C THR A 17 -12.28 -0.20 20.35
N SER A 18 -13.34 0.24 19.68
CA SER A 18 -13.94 -0.53 18.57
C SER A 18 -13.01 -0.68 17.34
N LEU A 19 -12.17 0.31 17.02
CA LEU A 19 -11.25 0.26 15.88
C LEU A 19 -10.09 -0.72 16.11
N ALA A 20 -9.42 -0.62 17.26
CA ALA A 20 -8.36 -1.55 17.65
C ALA A 20 -8.91 -2.98 17.82
N ALA A 21 -10.09 -3.14 18.41
CA ALA A 21 -10.76 -4.43 18.50
C ALA A 21 -11.05 -5.02 17.11
N SER A 22 -11.45 -4.19 16.14
CA SER A 22 -11.71 -4.65 14.77
C SER A 22 -10.43 -5.08 14.06
N ALA A 23 -9.32 -4.37 14.24
CA ALA A 23 -7.99 -4.79 13.79
C ALA A 23 -7.56 -6.13 14.43
N LEU A 24 -7.77 -6.28 15.75
CA LEU A 24 -7.50 -7.55 16.45
C LEU A 24 -8.34 -8.70 15.89
N ARG A 25 -9.63 -8.47 15.59
CA ARG A 25 -10.48 -9.49 14.98
C ARG A 25 -10.03 -9.86 13.56
N ILE A 26 -9.49 -8.93 12.79
CA ILE A 26 -8.84 -9.22 11.50
C ILE A 26 -7.62 -10.13 11.72
N ALA A 27 -6.77 -9.82 12.70
CA ALA A 27 -5.61 -10.64 13.03
C ALA A 27 -6.00 -12.06 13.47
N LEU A 28 -7.06 -12.20 14.27
CA LEU A 28 -7.63 -13.50 14.64
C LEU A 28 -8.12 -14.27 13.40
N TRP A 29 -8.77 -13.61 12.44
CA TRP A 29 -9.18 -14.25 11.19
C TRP A 29 -7.97 -14.69 10.35
N LEU A 30 -6.95 -13.85 10.20
CA LEU A 30 -5.70 -14.22 9.52
C LEU A 30 -5.04 -15.42 10.20
N ASN A 31 -5.00 -15.43 11.54
CA ASN A 31 -4.43 -16.53 12.31
C ASN A 31 -5.22 -17.84 12.14
N ALA A 32 -6.54 -17.77 11.99
CA ALA A 32 -7.41 -18.93 11.80
C ALA A 32 -7.39 -19.49 10.36
N THR A 33 -7.04 -18.66 9.37
CA THR A 33 -7.11 -19.02 7.94
C THR A 33 -5.76 -19.32 7.31
N LYS A 34 -4.66 -19.14 8.05
CA LYS A 34 -3.32 -19.49 7.58
C LYS A 34 -3.18 -21.00 7.37
N SER A 35 -2.47 -21.38 6.32
CA SER A 35 -1.97 -22.74 6.13
C SER A 35 -0.52 -22.79 6.57
N CYS A 36 -0.21 -23.58 7.59
CA CYS A 36 1.15 -23.71 8.08
C CYS A 36 1.75 -25.09 7.81
N LYS A 37 3.03 -25.10 7.46
CA LYS A 37 3.85 -26.32 7.39
C LYS A 37 4.94 -26.22 8.44
N SER A 38 5.18 -27.32 9.16
CA SER A 38 6.34 -27.42 10.04
C SER A 38 7.52 -27.93 9.22
N CYS A 39 8.56 -27.10 9.07
CA CYS A 39 9.78 -27.41 8.32
C CYS A 39 10.98 -27.28 9.26
N ARG A 40 11.63 -28.40 9.60
CA ARG A 40 12.93 -28.46 10.30
C ARG A 40 13.08 -27.46 11.47
N ARG A 41 12.10 -27.45 12.40
CA ARG A 41 12.01 -26.62 13.63
C ARG A 41 11.44 -25.19 13.46
N GLU A 42 11.13 -24.75 12.24
CA GLU A 42 10.40 -23.49 12.00
C GLU A 42 9.00 -23.77 11.44
N GLN A 43 8.02 -22.96 11.85
CA GLN A 43 6.67 -23.01 11.30
C GLN A 43 6.55 -21.95 10.20
N GLU A 44 6.26 -22.38 8.98
CA GLU A 44 6.05 -21.49 7.84
C GLU A 44 4.56 -21.36 7.60
N CYS A 45 4.01 -20.14 7.57
CA CYS A 45 2.59 -19.90 7.36
C CYS A 45 2.34 -19.05 6.12
N THR A 46 1.39 -19.49 5.29
CA THR A 46 0.96 -18.82 4.07
C THR A 46 -0.55 -18.67 4.05
N TRP A 47 -1.04 -17.76 3.21
CA TRP A 47 -2.47 -17.60 2.95
C TRP A 47 -2.73 -17.85 1.48
N PRO A 48 -3.77 -18.63 1.14
CA PRO A 48 -4.11 -18.85 -0.25
C PRO A 48 -4.54 -17.54 -0.90
N MET A 49 -3.97 -17.24 -2.07
CA MET A 49 -4.44 -16.14 -2.89
C MET A 49 -5.79 -16.51 -3.49
N ASN A 50 -6.81 -15.73 -3.15
CA ASN A 50 -8.17 -15.96 -3.61
C ASN A 50 -8.67 -14.78 -4.44
N SER A 51 -8.18 -14.70 -5.68
CA SER A 51 -8.64 -13.72 -6.66
C SER A 51 -9.56 -14.34 -7.71
N THR A 52 -10.45 -13.51 -8.24
CA THR A 52 -11.44 -13.80 -9.28
C THR A 52 -10.91 -13.57 -10.69
N ASP A 53 -9.86 -12.76 -10.83
CA ASP A 53 -9.24 -12.33 -12.10
C ASP A 53 -8.47 -13.45 -12.84
N GLY A 54 -8.36 -14.64 -12.23
CA GLY A 54 -7.59 -15.75 -12.79
C GLY A 54 -6.07 -15.60 -12.64
N ALA A 55 -5.57 -14.49 -12.08
CA ALA A 55 -4.15 -14.30 -11.73
C ALA A 55 -3.59 -15.43 -10.87
N PRO A 56 -4.33 -16.07 -9.92
CA PRO A 56 -3.81 -17.24 -9.20
C PRO A 56 -3.48 -18.43 -10.09
N ARG A 57 -4.18 -18.56 -11.23
CA ARG A 57 -3.93 -19.63 -12.21
C ARG A 57 -2.81 -19.26 -13.17
N ALA A 58 -2.78 -18.02 -13.64
CA ALA A 58 -1.78 -17.55 -14.61
C ALA A 58 -0.40 -17.28 -13.96
N HIS A 59 -0.41 -16.76 -12.73
CA HIS A 59 0.76 -16.26 -12.01
C HIS A 59 0.72 -16.68 -10.53
N PRO A 60 0.83 -17.99 -10.24
CA PRO A 60 0.71 -18.51 -8.87
C PRO A 60 1.76 -17.92 -7.91
N TYR A 61 2.90 -17.47 -8.43
CA TYR A 61 3.96 -16.83 -7.65
C TYR A 61 3.52 -15.51 -7.00
N LEU A 62 2.48 -14.83 -7.52
CA LEU A 62 1.95 -13.60 -6.92
C LEU A 62 1.40 -13.80 -5.51
N ALA A 63 1.06 -15.03 -5.11
CA ALA A 63 0.70 -15.36 -3.74
C ALA A 63 1.85 -15.13 -2.73
N GLN A 64 3.09 -14.97 -3.21
CA GLN A 64 4.28 -14.66 -2.40
C GLN A 64 4.58 -13.16 -2.35
N SER A 65 3.94 -12.36 -3.21
CA SER A 65 4.20 -10.93 -3.32
C SER A 65 3.77 -10.15 -2.08
N LEU A 66 4.22 -8.90 -1.97
CA LEU A 66 3.71 -7.98 -0.96
C LEU A 66 2.21 -7.69 -1.12
N TYR A 67 1.74 -7.67 -2.37
CA TYR A 67 0.35 -7.35 -2.72
C TYR A 67 -0.64 -8.35 -2.12
N TYR A 68 -0.43 -9.66 -2.32
CA TYR A 68 -1.36 -10.72 -1.88
C TYR A 68 -0.86 -11.58 -0.71
N GLY A 69 0.45 -11.62 -0.49
CA GLY A 69 1.10 -12.69 0.25
C GLY A 69 1.50 -12.41 1.69
N SER A 70 2.25 -13.35 2.24
CA SER A 70 2.78 -13.34 3.60
C SER A 70 3.58 -12.07 3.98
N PRO A 71 4.36 -11.42 3.09
CA PRO A 71 5.09 -10.20 3.45
C PRO A 71 4.16 -9.08 3.96
N GLY A 72 3.02 -8.86 3.29
CA GLY A 72 2.03 -7.86 3.70
C GLY A 72 1.36 -8.20 5.03
N THR A 73 1.03 -9.48 5.21
CA THR A 73 0.47 -10.00 6.47
C THR A 73 1.43 -9.85 7.64
N ALA A 74 2.72 -10.14 7.43
CA ALA A 74 3.74 -10.01 8.47
C ALA A 74 3.87 -8.56 8.96
N ILE A 75 3.87 -7.59 8.04
CA ILE A 75 3.94 -6.16 8.37
C ILE A 75 2.75 -5.75 9.27
N PHE A 76 1.53 -6.14 8.90
CA PHE A 76 0.36 -5.84 9.72
C PHE A 76 0.44 -6.47 11.11
N LEU A 77 0.82 -7.75 11.21
CA LEU A 77 0.92 -8.46 12.49
C LEU A 77 2.03 -7.87 13.38
N GLN A 78 3.15 -7.42 12.80
CA GLN A 78 4.19 -6.72 13.54
C GLN A 78 3.69 -5.36 14.04
N GLN A 79 3.00 -4.60 13.19
CA GLN A 79 2.36 -3.33 13.60
C GLN A 79 1.35 -3.56 14.74
N LEU A 80 0.54 -4.61 14.66
CA LEU A 80 -0.40 -5.00 15.72
C LEU A 80 0.33 -5.27 17.04
N ALA A 81 1.44 -5.99 17.01
CA ALA A 81 2.24 -6.31 18.18
C ALA A 81 2.83 -5.07 18.88
N THR A 82 3.04 -3.97 18.15
CA THR A 82 3.50 -2.70 18.74
C THR A 82 2.39 -1.91 19.46
N THR A 83 1.13 -2.31 19.33
CA THR A 83 -0.02 -1.57 19.87
C THR A 83 -0.30 -2.00 21.31
N ARG A 84 0.10 -1.21 22.33
CA ARG A 84 -0.06 -1.58 23.76
C ARG A 84 -1.50 -1.82 24.21
N ALA A 85 -2.48 -1.21 23.52
CA ALA A 85 -3.90 -1.42 23.83
C ALA A 85 -4.38 -2.85 23.53
N LEU A 86 -3.59 -3.66 22.83
CA LEU A 86 -3.94 -5.01 22.41
C LEU A 86 -3.11 -6.07 23.18
N PRO A 87 -3.74 -7.18 23.59
CA PRO A 87 -3.07 -8.23 24.33
C PRO A 87 -2.17 -9.08 23.40
N GLU A 88 -1.31 -9.88 24.02
CA GLU A 88 -0.57 -10.97 23.35
C GLU A 88 0.41 -10.51 22.26
N ALA A 89 1.10 -9.39 22.46
CA ALA A 89 2.11 -8.88 21.51
C ALA A 89 3.10 -9.96 21.02
N ASP A 90 3.61 -10.80 21.92
CA ASP A 90 4.54 -11.88 21.57
C ASP A 90 3.90 -12.98 20.71
N ALA A 91 2.61 -13.26 20.90
CA ALA A 91 1.90 -14.21 20.04
C ALA A 91 1.80 -13.66 18.61
N TRP A 92 1.47 -12.38 18.45
CA TRP A 92 1.38 -11.73 17.14
C TRP A 92 2.73 -11.64 16.43
N ARG A 93 3.81 -11.33 17.16
CA ARG A 93 5.20 -11.45 16.65
C ARG A 93 5.51 -12.87 16.20
N GLY A 94 5.07 -13.89 16.95
CA GLY A 94 5.21 -15.30 16.56
C GLY A 94 4.53 -15.61 15.23
N VAL A 95 3.29 -15.13 15.03
CA VAL A 95 2.58 -15.32 13.74
C VAL A 95 3.24 -14.54 12.61
N ALA A 96 3.69 -13.30 12.85
CA ALA A 96 4.45 -12.52 11.89
C ALA A 96 5.74 -13.25 11.46
N SER A 97 6.49 -13.79 12.42
CA SER A 97 7.70 -14.59 12.17
C SER A 97 7.39 -15.83 11.31
N CYS A 98 6.25 -16.49 11.50
CA CYS A 98 5.86 -17.62 10.66
C CYS A 98 5.58 -17.21 9.21
N ALA A 99 4.96 -16.03 9.01
CA ALA A 99 4.72 -15.46 7.69
C ALA A 99 6.04 -15.09 6.99
N LEU A 100 7.00 -14.55 7.73
CA LEU A 100 8.34 -14.23 7.23
C LEU A 100 9.18 -15.46 6.94
N ALA A 101 9.07 -16.52 7.75
CA ALA A 101 9.70 -17.80 7.47
C ALA A 101 9.24 -18.35 6.11
N ALA A 102 7.94 -18.24 5.80
CA ALA A 102 7.42 -18.63 4.49
C ALA A 102 7.97 -17.77 3.35
N ALA A 103 8.01 -16.44 3.51
CA ALA A 103 8.60 -15.52 2.53
C ALA A 103 10.10 -15.77 2.29
N ARG A 104 10.83 -16.10 3.36
CA ARG A 104 12.25 -16.49 3.30
C ARG A 104 12.44 -17.80 2.55
N SER A 105 11.69 -18.83 2.92
CA SER A 105 11.78 -20.15 2.28
C SER A 105 11.37 -20.11 0.81
N SER A 106 10.53 -19.15 0.40
CA SER A 106 10.15 -18.98 -1.00
C SER A 106 11.20 -18.28 -1.85
N VAL A 107 12.20 -17.60 -1.27
CA VAL A 107 13.19 -16.81 -2.03
C VAL A 107 13.79 -17.58 -3.22
N PRO A 108 14.30 -18.82 -3.07
CA PRO A 108 14.88 -19.54 -4.21
C PRO A 108 13.89 -19.77 -5.37
N SER A 109 12.61 -20.03 -5.07
CA SER A 109 11.56 -20.09 -6.10
C SER A 109 11.21 -18.71 -6.64
N SER A 110 11.07 -17.70 -5.79
CA SER A 110 10.70 -16.34 -6.21
C SER A 110 11.71 -15.78 -7.21
N LEU A 111 13.01 -15.98 -6.98
CA LEU A 111 14.07 -15.55 -7.89
C LEU A 111 14.01 -16.23 -9.28
N ARG A 112 13.37 -17.40 -9.39
CA ARG A 112 13.14 -18.07 -10.67
C ARG A 112 11.82 -17.64 -11.30
N ASP A 113 10.76 -17.63 -10.49
CA ASP A 113 9.37 -17.59 -10.97
C ASP A 113 8.90 -16.17 -11.28
N PHE A 114 9.36 -15.15 -10.53
CA PHE A 114 9.07 -13.75 -10.84
C PHE A 114 9.83 -13.26 -12.08
N GLY A 115 10.87 -13.99 -12.49
CA GLY A 115 11.66 -13.71 -13.68
C GLY A 115 12.18 -12.28 -13.71
N ALA A 116 11.55 -11.46 -14.55
CA ALA A 116 11.86 -10.05 -14.74
C ALA A 116 11.28 -9.10 -13.67
N ASN A 117 10.23 -9.51 -12.97
CA ASN A 117 9.42 -8.61 -12.16
C ASN A 117 10.09 -8.26 -10.82
N ALA A 118 10.74 -7.09 -10.79
CA ALA A 118 11.36 -6.54 -9.59
C ALA A 118 10.48 -5.51 -8.86
N GLY A 119 9.28 -5.19 -9.36
CA GLY A 119 8.39 -4.15 -8.83
C GLY A 119 8.06 -4.25 -7.34
N PHE A 120 7.56 -3.14 -6.79
CA PHE A 120 7.42 -3.04 -5.33
C PHE A 120 6.28 -3.87 -4.77
N TYR A 121 5.14 -3.95 -5.45
CA TYR A 121 3.98 -4.65 -4.90
C TYR A 121 3.86 -6.08 -5.41
N TYR A 122 4.07 -6.27 -6.71
CA TYR A 122 3.95 -7.56 -7.40
C TYR A 122 5.29 -8.23 -7.66
N GLY A 123 6.41 -7.65 -7.23
CA GLY A 123 7.76 -8.12 -7.57
C GLY A 123 8.62 -8.46 -6.36
N LEU A 124 9.88 -8.78 -6.67
CA LEU A 124 10.88 -9.22 -5.70
C LEU A 124 11.16 -8.19 -4.60
N THR A 125 11.18 -6.90 -4.92
CA THR A 125 11.51 -5.87 -3.91
C THR A 125 10.44 -5.72 -2.83
N GLY A 126 9.19 -6.05 -3.12
CA GLY A 126 8.13 -6.13 -2.11
C GLY A 126 8.37 -7.22 -1.07
N ILE A 127 8.87 -8.37 -1.52
CA ILE A 127 9.24 -9.50 -0.64
C ILE A 127 10.41 -9.08 0.25
N ALA A 128 11.46 -8.50 -0.34
CA ALA A 128 12.62 -7.99 0.39
C ALA A 128 12.21 -6.91 1.41
N TYR A 129 11.29 -6.01 1.04
CA TYR A 129 10.74 -5.02 1.95
C TYR A 129 10.02 -5.66 3.14
N GLY A 130 9.13 -6.63 2.92
CA GLY A 130 8.44 -7.28 4.04
C GLY A 130 9.41 -8.01 4.99
N LEU A 131 10.43 -8.68 4.44
CA LEU A 131 11.50 -9.31 5.22
C LEU A 131 12.27 -8.29 6.07
N ARG A 132 12.57 -7.10 5.53
CA ARG A 132 13.28 -6.02 6.24
C ARG A 132 12.38 -5.30 7.25
N ALA A 133 11.16 -4.97 6.86
CA ALA A 133 10.28 -4.11 7.63
C ALA A 133 9.64 -4.85 8.81
N ALA A 134 9.29 -6.12 8.65
CA ALA A 134 8.65 -6.91 9.69
C ALA A 134 9.57 -7.92 10.38
N GLY A 135 10.77 -8.17 9.83
CA GLY A 135 11.71 -9.17 10.36
C GLY A 135 12.48 -8.76 11.60
N ASP A 136 12.14 -7.63 12.20
CA ASP A 136 12.89 -7.03 13.32
C ASP A 136 14.40 -6.98 13.01
N SER A 137 15.25 -7.01 14.04
CA SER A 137 16.71 -7.08 13.89
C SER A 137 17.22 -8.50 13.57
N SER A 138 16.37 -9.38 13.01
CA SER A 138 16.74 -10.77 12.68
C SER A 138 17.70 -10.83 11.50
N GLU A 139 18.92 -11.30 11.76
CA GLU A 139 19.93 -11.54 10.72
C GLU A 139 19.45 -12.54 9.66
N LEU A 140 18.60 -13.50 10.04
CA LEU A 140 18.05 -14.50 9.14
C LEU A 140 17.18 -13.88 8.04
N PHE A 141 16.23 -13.02 8.41
CA PHE A 141 15.37 -12.33 7.44
C PHE A 141 16.14 -11.25 6.68
N ALA A 142 17.08 -10.58 7.36
CA ALA A 142 17.98 -9.62 6.74
C ALA A 142 18.84 -10.25 5.63
N THR A 143 19.35 -11.47 5.84
CA THR A 143 20.16 -12.21 4.84
C THR A 143 19.31 -12.60 3.64
N ALA A 144 18.07 -13.06 3.87
CA ALA A 144 17.16 -13.43 2.79
C ALA A 144 16.76 -12.23 1.93
N ALA A 145 16.52 -11.07 2.56
CA ALA A 145 16.31 -9.82 1.85
C ALA A 145 17.56 -9.42 1.03
N SER A 146 18.77 -9.52 1.61
CA SER A 146 20.03 -9.27 0.89
C SER A 146 20.18 -10.16 -0.34
N THR A 147 19.79 -11.44 -0.26
CA THR A 147 19.85 -12.35 -1.43
C THR A 147 18.95 -11.87 -2.58
N ILE A 148 17.76 -11.35 -2.26
CA ILE A 148 16.88 -10.74 -3.27
C ILE A 148 17.50 -9.46 -3.82
N GLU A 149 17.97 -8.58 -2.93
CA GLU A 149 18.59 -7.30 -3.30
C GLU A 149 19.79 -7.54 -4.25
N GLU A 150 20.70 -8.44 -3.91
CA GLU A 150 21.84 -8.84 -4.74
C GLU A 150 21.41 -9.44 -6.07
N HIS A 151 20.36 -10.26 -6.10
CA HIS A 151 19.81 -10.79 -7.34
C HIS A 151 19.30 -9.68 -8.26
N VAL A 152 18.49 -8.75 -7.72
CA VAL A 152 17.97 -7.62 -8.48
C VAL A 152 19.15 -6.78 -8.98
N LEU A 153 20.10 -6.44 -8.10
CA LEU A 153 21.29 -5.63 -8.39
C LEU A 153 22.21 -6.25 -9.45
N SER A 154 22.50 -7.55 -9.35
CA SER A 154 23.37 -8.27 -10.30
C SER A 154 22.79 -8.37 -11.71
N ARG A 155 21.49 -8.17 -11.84
CA ARG A 155 20.76 -8.20 -13.11
C ARG A 155 20.33 -6.81 -13.58
N VAL A 156 20.67 -5.77 -12.82
CA VAL A 156 20.68 -4.39 -13.33
C VAL A 156 21.87 -4.27 -14.26
N ALA A 157 21.65 -4.46 -15.56
CA ALA A 157 22.65 -4.09 -16.54
C ALA A 157 22.51 -2.59 -16.87
N PRO A 158 23.62 -1.82 -16.94
CA PRO A 158 23.59 -0.50 -17.54
C PRO A 158 23.03 -0.62 -18.95
N PHE A 159 22.02 0.17 -19.27
CA PHE A 159 21.33 0.06 -20.55
C PHE A 159 22.31 0.36 -21.70
N SER A 160 22.57 -0.63 -22.54
CA SER A 160 23.15 -0.41 -23.87
C SER A 160 22.00 -0.28 -24.85
N SER A 161 22.09 0.65 -25.79
CA SER A 161 21.06 0.98 -26.78
C SER A 161 20.68 -0.17 -27.74
N ARG A 162 21.15 -1.41 -27.50
CA ARG A 162 20.92 -2.58 -28.36
C ARG A 162 20.35 -3.80 -27.63
N GLY A 163 20.03 -3.70 -26.34
CA GLY A 163 19.36 -4.77 -25.60
C GLY A 163 19.16 -4.38 -24.14
N GLY A 164 17.91 -4.11 -23.76
CA GLY A 164 17.56 -3.80 -22.38
C GLY A 164 17.77 -4.99 -21.45
N ALA A 165 18.15 -4.72 -20.20
CA ALA A 165 18.13 -5.73 -19.15
C ALA A 165 16.72 -6.30 -19.03
N THR A 166 16.59 -7.63 -19.11
CA THR A 166 15.32 -8.35 -19.08
C THR A 166 14.45 -8.06 -17.85
N LEU A 167 15.03 -7.56 -16.74
CA LEU A 167 14.32 -7.22 -15.49
C LEU A 167 13.55 -5.89 -15.51
N TRP A 168 13.59 -5.11 -16.60
CA TRP A 168 13.06 -3.75 -16.61
C TRP A 168 12.12 -3.51 -17.78
N ASN A 169 11.14 -4.39 -18.01
CA ASN A 169 10.15 -4.21 -19.07
C ASN A 169 9.05 -3.20 -18.67
N ASN A 170 8.72 -3.06 -17.38
CA ASN A 170 7.75 -2.09 -16.88
C ASN A 170 8.42 -0.95 -16.10
N THR A 171 7.91 0.29 -16.22
CA THR A 171 8.45 1.46 -15.51
C THR A 171 7.70 1.80 -14.23
N ASP A 172 6.51 1.24 -14.04
CA ASP A 172 5.57 1.63 -12.99
C ASP A 172 5.99 1.24 -11.56
N VAL A 173 5.13 1.55 -10.58
CA VAL A 173 5.38 1.30 -9.15
C VAL A 173 5.09 -0.16 -8.76
N ALA A 174 4.03 -0.75 -9.30
CA ALA A 174 3.56 -2.07 -8.91
C ALA A 174 4.47 -3.22 -9.38
N HIS A 175 4.87 -3.18 -10.65
CA HIS A 175 5.60 -4.23 -11.38
C HIS A 175 7.00 -3.76 -11.80
N GLY A 176 7.22 -2.45 -11.83
CA GLY A 176 8.28 -1.88 -12.63
C GLY A 176 9.43 -1.21 -11.89
N ALA A 177 10.14 -0.42 -12.69
CA ALA A 177 11.36 0.25 -12.33
C ALA A 177 11.21 1.24 -11.17
N SER A 178 10.10 2.00 -11.19
CA SER A 178 9.86 3.04 -10.19
C SER A 178 9.65 2.44 -8.81
N GLY A 179 8.90 1.35 -8.70
CA GLY A 179 8.72 0.65 -7.43
C GLY A 179 10.04 0.09 -6.88
N THR A 180 10.81 -0.56 -7.76
CA THR A 180 12.14 -1.07 -7.44
C THR A 180 13.06 0.04 -6.94
N GLY A 181 13.09 1.17 -7.64
CA GLY A 181 13.89 2.34 -7.30
C GLY A 181 13.46 3.00 -5.98
N LEU A 182 12.16 3.14 -5.74
CA LEU A 182 11.62 3.65 -4.46
C LEU A 182 12.04 2.78 -3.28
N TYR A 183 11.96 1.45 -3.42
CA TYR A 183 12.46 0.52 -2.40
C TYR A 183 13.95 0.73 -2.12
N PHE A 184 14.77 0.87 -3.15
CA PHE A 184 16.20 1.13 -2.98
C PHE A 184 16.47 2.51 -2.35
N LEU A 185 15.74 3.57 -2.72
CA LEU A 185 15.83 4.85 -2.01
C LEU A 185 15.49 4.71 -0.52
N TRP A 186 14.43 3.98 -0.19
CA TRP A 186 14.07 3.66 1.19
C TRP A 186 15.18 2.90 1.91
N MET A 187 15.81 1.92 1.26
CA MET A 187 16.95 1.16 1.80
C MET A 187 18.17 2.05 2.04
N ALA A 188 18.52 2.95 1.12
CA ALA A 188 19.69 3.81 1.23
C ALA A 188 19.66 4.74 2.46
N THR A 189 18.45 5.11 2.91
CA THR A 189 18.27 5.90 4.15
C THR A 189 18.51 5.08 5.41
N ARG A 190 18.41 3.75 5.34
CA ARG A 190 18.47 2.83 6.49
C ARG A 190 19.74 1.98 6.55
N ARG A 191 20.41 1.79 5.41
CA ARG A 191 21.62 0.96 5.29
C ARG A 191 22.74 1.78 4.62
N PRO A 192 23.50 2.56 5.43
CA PRO A 192 24.57 3.39 4.93
C PRO A 192 25.64 2.68 4.10
N GLU A 193 25.87 1.41 4.39
CA GLU A 193 26.87 0.55 3.78
C GLU A 193 26.49 0.05 2.39
N LEU A 194 25.19 -0.08 2.09
CA LEU A 194 24.69 -0.49 0.77
C LEU A 194 24.44 0.70 -0.15
N ARG A 195 24.86 1.91 0.26
CA ARG A 195 24.53 3.17 -0.43
C ARG A 195 25.04 3.20 -1.86
N GLU A 196 26.18 2.60 -2.19
CA GLU A 196 26.77 2.70 -3.53
C GLU A 196 25.97 1.90 -4.56
N GLU A 197 25.71 0.64 -4.26
CA GLU A 197 24.99 -0.31 -5.12
C GLU A 197 23.53 0.10 -5.27
N THR A 198 22.92 0.47 -4.14
CA THR A 198 21.55 0.97 -4.07
C THR A 198 21.38 2.27 -4.88
N ARG A 199 22.36 3.18 -4.80
CA ARG A 199 22.37 4.44 -5.57
C ARG A 199 22.52 4.19 -7.07
N ARG A 200 23.38 3.25 -7.46
CA ARG A 200 23.55 2.87 -8.87
C ARG A 200 22.25 2.31 -9.44
N ALA A 201 21.60 1.39 -8.75
CA ALA A 201 20.34 0.81 -9.22
C ALA A 201 19.20 1.83 -9.33
N ALA A 202 19.08 2.75 -8.36
CA ALA A 202 18.10 3.82 -8.42
C ALA A 202 18.37 4.78 -9.61
N GLY A 203 19.65 5.07 -9.88
CA GLY A 203 20.07 5.89 -11.03
C GLY A 203 19.87 5.19 -12.38
N ASP A 204 20.13 3.88 -12.46
CA ASP A 204 19.96 3.08 -13.68
C ASP A 204 18.48 2.86 -14.01
N ALA A 205 17.63 2.64 -13.00
CA ALA A 205 16.18 2.62 -13.13
C ALA A 205 15.65 3.93 -13.76
N ALA A 206 16.22 5.06 -13.36
CA ALA A 206 15.86 6.37 -13.90
C ALA A 206 16.49 6.68 -15.26
N ALA A 207 17.62 6.04 -15.59
CA ALA A 207 18.32 6.21 -16.87
C ALA A 207 17.56 5.59 -18.06
N ARG A 208 16.66 4.61 -17.81
CA ARG A 208 15.65 4.19 -18.81
C ARG A 208 14.81 5.38 -19.30
N GLY A 209 14.70 6.43 -18.49
CA GLY A 209 13.63 7.42 -18.59
C GLY A 209 12.29 6.77 -18.20
N PRO A 210 11.26 7.56 -17.95
CA PRO A 210 9.91 7.03 -18.10
C PRO A 210 9.84 6.43 -19.52
N ASP A 211 9.16 5.30 -19.67
CA ASP A 211 8.27 5.27 -20.82
C ASP A 211 7.33 6.45 -20.56
N THR A 212 7.66 7.62 -21.11
CA THR A 212 6.87 8.85 -20.90
C THR A 212 5.52 8.71 -21.55
N ASP A 213 5.33 7.63 -22.31
CA ASP A 213 4.06 7.19 -22.79
C ASP A 213 3.19 6.56 -21.68
N GLY A 214 3.73 6.17 -20.52
CA GLY A 214 2.91 5.61 -19.44
C GLY A 214 2.19 4.31 -19.83
N THR A 215 2.74 3.56 -20.78
CA THR A 215 2.10 2.35 -21.27
C THR A 215 2.31 1.16 -20.32
N HIS A 216 1.21 0.58 -19.85
CA HIS A 216 1.20 -0.74 -19.24
C HIS A 216 0.36 -1.67 -20.13
N ALA A 217 0.93 -2.79 -20.56
CA ALA A 217 0.25 -3.71 -21.49
C ALA A 217 -0.29 -3.05 -22.78
N HIS A 218 0.41 -2.02 -23.28
CA HIS A 218 0.06 -1.19 -24.45
C HIS A 218 -1.00 -0.10 -24.23
N ASP A 219 -1.54 0.07 -23.03
CA ASP A 219 -2.51 1.12 -22.70
C ASP A 219 -1.88 2.24 -21.85
N TYR A 220 -2.30 3.48 -22.09
CA TYR A 220 -1.80 4.69 -21.43
C TYR A 220 -2.53 4.95 -20.11
N TYR A 221 -1.84 4.74 -18.99
CA TYR A 221 -2.38 5.01 -17.65
C TYR A 221 -1.75 6.28 -17.06
N PRO A 222 -2.53 7.30 -16.67
CA PRO A 222 -2.01 8.48 -15.99
C PRO A 222 -1.84 8.24 -14.47
N THR A 223 -2.25 7.06 -14.00
CA THR A 223 -2.44 6.70 -12.59
C THR A 223 -1.15 6.42 -11.82
N PHE A 224 -1.25 6.07 -10.52
CA PHE A 224 -0.08 5.89 -9.66
C PHE A 224 0.51 4.47 -9.72
N CYS A 225 -0.34 3.45 -9.66
CA CYS A 225 0.09 2.05 -9.60
C CYS A 225 0.84 1.61 -10.86
N CYS A 226 0.23 1.87 -12.02
CA CYS A 226 0.68 1.37 -13.32
C CYS A 226 1.08 2.51 -14.29
N GLY A 227 1.06 3.77 -13.84
CA GLY A 227 1.01 4.91 -14.75
C GLY A 227 1.99 6.04 -14.46
N GLY A 228 1.84 7.11 -15.25
CA GLY A 228 2.74 8.27 -15.26
C GLY A 228 2.88 8.99 -13.92
N ALA A 229 1.84 9.05 -13.08
CA ALA A 229 1.92 9.72 -11.78
C ALA A 229 2.89 9.02 -10.82
N GLY A 230 2.93 7.68 -10.83
CA GLY A 230 3.86 6.90 -10.00
C GLY A 230 5.31 7.05 -10.45
N VAL A 231 5.52 7.08 -11.77
CA VAL A 231 6.86 7.31 -12.36
C VAL A 231 7.35 8.72 -12.06
N ALA A 232 6.50 9.74 -12.24
CA ALA A 232 6.83 11.12 -11.90
C ALA A 232 7.14 11.29 -10.42
N TYR A 233 6.44 10.57 -9.53
CA TYR A 233 6.71 10.59 -8.11
C TYR A 233 8.12 10.05 -7.82
N PHE A 234 8.47 8.91 -8.40
CA PHE A 234 9.82 8.35 -8.26
C PHE A 234 10.92 9.31 -8.78
N LEU A 235 10.71 9.95 -9.93
CA LEU A 235 11.65 10.95 -10.45
C LEU A 235 11.82 12.15 -9.50
N SER A 236 10.73 12.60 -8.89
CA SER A 236 10.75 13.68 -7.89
C SER A 236 11.55 13.28 -6.65
N GLU A 237 11.37 12.05 -6.15
CA GLU A 237 12.14 11.53 -5.01
C GLU A 237 13.64 11.39 -5.36
N LEU A 238 13.98 10.99 -6.58
CA LEU A 238 15.37 10.95 -7.05
C LEU A 238 16.02 12.31 -7.14
N ALA A 239 15.30 13.32 -7.64
CA ALA A 239 15.80 14.69 -7.71
C ALA A 239 16.14 15.24 -6.32
N GLN A 240 15.37 14.82 -5.31
CA GLN A 240 15.49 15.23 -3.90
C GLN A 240 16.38 14.29 -3.06
N ALA A 241 16.84 13.17 -3.61
CA ALA A 241 17.60 12.18 -2.86
C ALA A 241 18.80 12.83 -2.15
N PRO A 242 19.10 12.48 -0.88
CA PRO A 242 20.10 13.21 -0.09
C PRO A 242 21.51 13.21 -0.72
N ALA A 243 22.39 14.10 -0.27
CA ALA A 243 23.70 14.35 -0.89
C ALA A 243 24.63 13.11 -0.96
N ASN A 244 24.45 12.16 -0.05
CA ASN A 244 25.14 10.86 -0.12
C ASN A 244 24.63 9.95 -1.27
N LEU A 245 23.44 10.23 -1.82
CA LEU A 245 22.94 9.72 -3.10
C LEU A 245 23.27 10.69 -4.27
N SER A 246 23.75 11.93 -4.02
CA SER A 246 24.11 12.90 -5.08
C SER A 246 25.47 12.65 -5.73
N ALA A 247 26.37 11.91 -5.09
CA ALA A 247 27.70 11.65 -5.66
C ALA A 247 27.68 10.96 -7.04
N LEU A 248 26.62 10.22 -7.39
CA LEU A 248 26.42 9.62 -8.73
C LEU A 248 25.45 10.41 -9.62
N LEU A 249 24.76 11.40 -9.08
CA LEU A 249 23.80 12.21 -9.81
C LEU A 249 24.37 13.61 -9.99
N THR A 250 24.88 13.89 -11.18
CA THR A 250 25.32 15.24 -11.54
C THR A 250 24.17 16.24 -11.33
N PRO A 251 24.46 17.52 -11.03
CA PRO A 251 23.44 18.55 -10.94
C PRO A 251 22.50 18.58 -12.16
N SER A 252 23.06 18.37 -13.37
CA SER A 252 22.29 18.27 -14.60
C SER A 252 21.31 17.08 -14.62
N ARG A 253 21.71 15.92 -14.10
CA ARG A 253 20.86 14.73 -14.03
C ARG A 253 19.72 14.92 -13.03
N ARG A 254 19.99 15.57 -11.89
CA ARG A 254 18.95 15.95 -10.91
C ARG A 254 17.94 16.93 -11.50
N ALA A 255 18.42 17.94 -12.21
CA ALA A 255 17.56 18.88 -12.92
C ALA A 255 16.67 18.16 -13.94
N ALA A 256 17.22 17.21 -14.71
CA ALA A 256 16.45 16.41 -15.66
C ALA A 256 15.36 15.54 -15.00
N PHE A 257 15.66 14.93 -13.83
CA PHE A 257 14.66 14.18 -13.08
C PHE A 257 13.54 15.08 -12.54
N LEU A 258 13.88 16.24 -11.97
CA LEU A 258 12.89 17.19 -11.49
C LEU A 258 12.01 17.71 -12.64
N ASP A 259 12.62 18.04 -13.77
CA ASP A 259 11.93 18.48 -14.98
C ASP A 259 10.97 17.40 -15.52
N GLY A 260 11.40 16.13 -15.54
CA GLY A 260 10.52 15.00 -15.85
C GLY A 260 9.35 14.85 -14.86
N ALA A 261 9.62 15.00 -13.56
CA ALA A 261 8.58 14.94 -12.53
C ALA A 261 7.57 16.09 -12.65
N LEU A 262 8.04 17.31 -12.97
CA LEU A 262 7.19 18.48 -13.19
C LEU A 262 6.30 18.31 -14.41
N ARG A 263 6.82 17.75 -15.52
CA ARG A 263 6.00 17.37 -16.67
C ARG A 263 4.93 16.36 -16.30
N GLY A 264 5.27 15.33 -15.54
CA GLY A 264 4.30 14.34 -15.06
C GLY A 264 3.21 14.97 -14.17
N GLY A 265 3.60 15.88 -13.27
CA GLY A 265 2.64 16.65 -12.46
C GLY A 265 1.72 17.53 -13.31
N ALA A 266 2.27 18.23 -14.30
CA ALA A 266 1.50 19.05 -15.23
C ALA A 266 0.53 18.20 -16.08
N HIS A 267 0.97 17.01 -16.51
CA HIS A 267 0.15 16.07 -17.26
C HIS A 267 -1.05 15.57 -16.44
N VAL A 268 -0.81 15.08 -15.22
CA VAL A 268 -1.86 14.70 -14.25
C VAL A 268 -2.86 15.85 -14.07
N MET A 269 -2.37 17.09 -13.97
CA MET A 269 -3.24 18.26 -13.85
C MET A 269 -4.05 18.55 -15.12
N SER A 270 -3.48 18.37 -16.31
CA SER A 270 -4.20 18.58 -17.58
C SER A 270 -5.31 17.56 -17.83
N LEU A 271 -5.16 16.33 -17.32
CA LEU A 271 -6.15 15.26 -17.42
C LEU A 271 -7.19 15.32 -16.30
N SER A 272 -6.86 15.98 -15.20
CA SER A 272 -7.73 16.05 -14.06
C SER A 272 -8.99 16.87 -14.37
N THR A 273 -10.14 16.33 -13.98
CA THR A 273 -11.41 17.04 -14.13
C THR A 273 -11.76 17.74 -12.83
N THR A 274 -11.98 19.06 -12.90
CA THR A 274 -12.65 19.84 -11.85
C THR A 274 -14.12 20.09 -12.17
N ALA A 275 -14.50 20.02 -13.46
CA ALA A 275 -15.86 20.25 -13.94
C ALA A 275 -16.57 18.91 -14.18
N GLY A 276 -17.70 18.67 -13.50
CA GLY A 276 -18.51 17.45 -13.63
C GLY A 276 -18.59 16.61 -12.36
N VAL A 277 -17.66 16.77 -11.41
CA VAL A 277 -17.89 16.36 -10.02
C VAL A 277 -19.03 17.23 -9.49
N PRO A 278 -20.08 16.68 -8.83
CA PRO A 278 -21.23 17.46 -8.37
C PRO A 278 -20.76 18.78 -7.74
N HIS A 279 -21.38 19.92 -8.11
CA HIS A 279 -20.94 21.27 -7.74
C HIS A 279 -20.65 21.47 -6.23
N GLN A 280 -21.15 20.60 -5.37
CA GLN A 280 -20.92 20.57 -3.92
C GLN A 280 -19.58 19.92 -3.50
N ALA A 281 -18.88 19.21 -4.40
CA ALA A 281 -17.67 18.42 -4.10
C ALA A 281 -16.35 19.06 -4.59
N GLY A 282 -16.40 20.02 -5.52
CA GLY A 282 -15.25 20.89 -5.91
C GLY A 282 -13.90 20.17 -6.08
N GLY A 283 -13.93 18.94 -6.62
CA GLY A 283 -12.86 17.96 -6.43
C GLY A 283 -11.97 17.73 -7.65
N LEU A 284 -10.80 17.14 -7.42
CA LEU A 284 -9.82 16.76 -8.45
C LEU A 284 -9.85 15.23 -8.69
N LEU A 285 -10.29 14.78 -9.85
CA LEU A 285 -10.31 13.36 -10.24
C LEU A 285 -9.50 13.11 -11.51
N LEU A 286 -8.89 11.93 -11.61
CA LEU A 286 -8.07 11.50 -12.75
C LEU A 286 -8.73 10.28 -13.42
N PRO A 287 -8.85 10.24 -14.75
CA PRO A 287 -9.38 9.07 -15.44
C PRO A 287 -8.47 7.86 -15.24
N HIS A 288 -9.03 6.65 -15.36
CA HIS A 288 -8.27 5.42 -15.24
C HIS A 288 -7.25 5.27 -16.36
N GLU A 289 -7.68 5.56 -17.58
CA GLU A 289 -6.93 5.45 -18.83
C GLU A 289 -7.09 6.74 -19.64
N GLU A 290 -6.08 7.11 -20.41
CA GLU A 290 -6.14 8.26 -21.33
C GLU A 290 -6.87 7.93 -22.63
N GLU A 291 -6.83 6.65 -23.00
CA GLU A 291 -7.42 6.10 -24.21
C GLU A 291 -8.41 4.99 -23.85
N GLY A 292 -9.37 4.69 -24.73
CA GLY A 292 -10.30 3.59 -24.48
C GLY A 292 -11.42 3.85 -23.46
N PRO A 293 -12.05 2.79 -22.93
CA PRO A 293 -13.24 2.88 -22.09
C PRO A 293 -12.96 3.47 -20.69
N GLY A 294 -11.73 3.40 -20.18
CA GLY A 294 -11.36 3.93 -18.86
C GLY A 294 -11.33 5.46 -18.76
N ARG A 295 -11.49 6.18 -19.89
CA ARG A 295 -11.49 7.66 -19.95
C ARG A 295 -12.59 8.35 -19.15
N THR A 296 -13.67 7.62 -18.87
CA THR A 296 -14.83 8.13 -18.12
C THR A 296 -14.96 7.49 -16.73
N GLN A 297 -13.97 6.69 -16.33
CA GLN A 297 -13.94 5.97 -15.07
C GLN A 297 -12.90 6.58 -14.14
N PHE A 298 -13.30 6.93 -12.92
CA PHE A 298 -12.47 7.61 -11.93
C PHE A 298 -12.42 6.75 -10.67
N PHE A 299 -11.30 6.08 -10.45
CA PHE A 299 -11.07 5.27 -9.27
C PHE A 299 -10.79 6.16 -8.06
N LEU A 300 -11.18 5.72 -6.85
CA LEU A 300 -11.03 6.48 -5.61
C LEU A 300 -10.05 5.82 -4.61
N GLY A 301 -9.45 4.68 -4.99
CA GLY A 301 -8.40 3.98 -4.22
C GLY A 301 -6.97 4.42 -4.57
N TRP A 302 -5.97 3.74 -4.04
CA TRP A 302 -4.54 4.02 -4.30
C TRP A 302 -4.11 3.83 -5.75
N CYS A 303 -4.67 2.86 -6.45
CA CYS A 303 -4.24 2.44 -7.78
C CYS A 303 -4.38 3.57 -8.81
N GLY A 304 -5.61 4.08 -8.94
CA GLY A 304 -6.03 5.09 -9.91
C GLY A 304 -6.56 6.39 -9.32
N GLY A 305 -6.76 6.43 -8.00
CA GLY A 305 -7.40 7.56 -7.34
C GLY A 305 -6.45 8.49 -6.58
N PRO A 306 -7.00 9.57 -6.02
CA PRO A 306 -6.26 10.55 -5.24
C PRO A 306 -5.31 9.96 -4.17
N PRO A 307 -5.68 8.89 -3.43
CA PRO A 307 -4.78 8.26 -2.46
C PRO A 307 -3.40 7.83 -3.00
N GLY A 308 -3.30 7.54 -4.30
CA GLY A 308 -2.04 7.25 -4.98
C GLY A 308 -1.44 8.50 -5.60
N TRP A 309 -2.07 9.03 -6.64
CA TRP A 309 -1.40 10.05 -7.48
C TRP A 309 -1.16 11.38 -6.75
N ALA A 310 -1.91 11.72 -5.69
CA ALA A 310 -1.68 12.95 -4.95
C ALA A 310 -0.39 12.92 -4.12
N ARG A 311 0.25 11.74 -3.98
CA ARG A 311 1.60 11.59 -3.41
C ARG A 311 2.64 12.39 -4.20
N LEU A 312 2.47 12.46 -5.53
CA LEU A 312 3.28 13.29 -6.42
C LEU A 312 3.25 14.75 -5.99
N PHE A 313 2.09 15.30 -5.60
CA PHE A 313 1.97 16.71 -5.23
C PHE A 313 2.71 17.05 -3.94
N VAL A 314 2.72 16.15 -2.95
CA VAL A 314 3.57 16.33 -1.76
C VAL A 314 5.04 16.35 -2.15
N SER A 315 5.46 15.41 -3.00
CA SER A 315 6.85 15.33 -3.44
C SER A 315 7.27 16.57 -4.25
N LEU A 316 6.43 17.03 -5.18
CA LEU A 316 6.71 18.23 -5.99
C LEU A 316 6.71 19.50 -5.14
N HIS A 317 5.81 19.62 -4.15
CA HIS A 317 5.86 20.73 -3.21
C HIS A 317 7.19 20.74 -2.44
N ARG A 318 7.66 19.59 -1.96
CA ARG A 318 8.96 19.51 -1.26
C ARG A 318 10.12 19.88 -2.18
N ALA A 319 10.07 19.48 -3.45
CA ALA A 319 11.12 19.76 -4.42
C ALA A 319 11.17 21.23 -4.85
N THR A 320 10.01 21.89 -4.96
CA THR A 320 9.88 23.22 -5.58
C THR A 320 9.50 24.33 -4.63
N HIS A 321 8.95 23.98 -3.46
CA HIS A 321 8.27 24.88 -2.53
C HIS A 321 7.07 25.63 -3.13
N ASP A 322 6.55 25.21 -4.29
CA ASP A 322 5.38 25.82 -4.91
C ASP A 322 4.10 25.38 -4.18
N ALA A 323 3.31 26.34 -3.71
CA ALA A 323 2.07 26.11 -2.98
C ALA A 323 0.96 25.52 -3.87
N VAL A 324 1.04 25.68 -5.20
CA VAL A 324 0.04 25.17 -6.13
C VAL A 324 -0.21 23.68 -5.90
N TRP A 325 0.84 22.91 -5.62
CA TRP A 325 0.74 21.47 -5.39
C TRP A 325 -0.05 21.14 -4.12
N LEU A 326 0.06 21.96 -3.07
CA LEU A 326 -0.72 21.80 -1.84
C LEU A 326 -2.18 22.17 -2.05
N ASP A 327 -2.46 23.19 -2.84
CA ASP A 327 -3.83 23.56 -3.21
C ASP A 327 -4.51 22.40 -3.96
N ARG A 328 -3.79 21.76 -4.88
CA ARG A 328 -4.29 20.57 -5.60
C ARG A 328 -4.47 19.37 -4.69
N LEU A 329 -3.56 19.15 -3.74
CA LEU A 329 -3.70 18.12 -2.72
C LEU A 329 -4.94 18.34 -1.84
N ALA A 330 -5.24 19.59 -1.47
CA ALA A 330 -6.44 19.92 -0.70
C ALA A 330 -7.74 19.66 -1.49
N LEU A 331 -7.77 19.97 -2.79
CA LEU A 331 -8.90 19.64 -3.67
C LEU A 331 -9.09 18.13 -3.80
N ALA A 332 -7.99 17.39 -3.95
CA ALA A 332 -7.99 15.92 -4.01
C ALA A 332 -8.54 15.30 -2.69
N ALA A 333 -8.12 15.82 -1.54
CA ALA A 333 -8.61 15.40 -0.23
C ALA A 333 -10.13 15.63 -0.07
N ARG A 334 -10.61 16.83 -0.43
CA ARG A 334 -12.04 17.16 -0.40
C ARG A 334 -12.86 16.29 -1.34
N ALA A 335 -12.34 15.98 -2.54
CA ALA A 335 -12.99 15.07 -3.48
C ALA A 335 -13.22 13.68 -2.86
N VAL A 336 -12.18 13.08 -2.29
CA VAL A 336 -12.28 11.77 -1.62
C VAL A 336 -13.26 11.84 -0.45
N ALA A 337 -13.14 12.87 0.38
CA ALA A 337 -13.99 13.06 1.54
C ALA A 337 -15.46 13.32 1.19
N ALA A 338 -15.77 13.79 -0.02
CA ALA A 338 -17.14 14.01 -0.49
C ALA A 338 -17.73 12.79 -1.22
N LEU A 339 -16.90 12.05 -1.98
CA LEU A 339 -17.37 10.96 -2.84
C LEU A 339 -17.41 9.62 -2.12
N VAL A 340 -16.39 9.30 -1.31
CA VAL A 340 -16.36 8.05 -0.55
C VAL A 340 -17.15 8.27 0.73
N GLN A 341 -18.42 7.90 0.74
CA GLN A 341 -19.33 8.15 1.88
C GLN A 341 -20.04 6.87 2.35
N PRO A 342 -20.23 6.69 3.67
CA PRO A 342 -21.18 5.70 4.18
C PRO A 342 -22.62 6.02 3.73
N PRO A 343 -23.51 5.02 3.65
CA PRO A 343 -23.26 3.62 3.98
C PRO A 343 -22.66 2.82 2.81
N THR A 344 -22.47 3.42 1.62
CA THR A 344 -22.14 2.70 0.37
C THR A 344 -20.64 2.57 0.12
N LEU A 345 -19.80 3.50 0.60
CA LEU A 345 -18.34 3.53 0.40
C LEU A 345 -17.93 3.22 -1.05
N PRO A 346 -18.44 3.99 -2.03
CA PRO A 346 -18.11 3.75 -3.42
C PRO A 346 -16.63 4.03 -3.66
N VAL A 347 -16.02 3.26 -4.55
CA VAL A 347 -14.59 3.41 -4.91
C VAL A 347 -14.35 3.67 -6.39
N LEU A 348 -15.45 3.92 -7.13
CA LEU A 348 -15.47 4.26 -8.54
C LEU A 348 -16.52 5.35 -8.80
N TYR A 349 -16.19 6.26 -9.72
CA TYR A 349 -17.07 7.33 -10.19
C TYR A 349 -17.07 7.37 -11.74
N PRO A 350 -18.19 7.72 -12.42
CA PRO A 350 -19.52 7.93 -11.85
C PRO A 350 -20.07 6.66 -11.21
N LEU A 351 -21.02 6.84 -10.28
CA LEU A 351 -21.71 5.70 -9.68
C LEU A 351 -22.47 4.94 -10.76
N PRO A 352 -22.63 3.60 -10.61
CA PRO A 352 -23.43 2.84 -11.56
C PRO A 352 -24.91 3.29 -11.52
N PRO A 353 -25.71 2.94 -12.53
CA PRO A 353 -27.12 3.31 -12.60
C PRO A 353 -27.90 2.91 -11.34
N ALA A 354 -28.99 3.63 -11.06
CA ALA A 354 -29.86 3.33 -9.92
C ALA A 354 -30.33 1.87 -9.96
N GLY A 355 -30.21 1.17 -8.83
CA GLY A 355 -30.53 -0.26 -8.70
C GLY A 355 -29.33 -1.20 -8.93
N THR A 356 -28.19 -0.71 -9.41
CA THR A 356 -26.95 -1.49 -9.47
C THR A 356 -26.12 -1.29 -8.21
N PRO A 357 -25.67 -2.37 -7.53
CA PRO A 357 -24.79 -2.24 -6.37
C PRO A 357 -23.50 -1.50 -6.70
N PRO A 358 -23.10 -0.48 -5.91
CA PRO A 358 -21.83 0.20 -6.14
C PRO A 358 -20.66 -0.73 -5.81
N TRP A 359 -19.59 -0.64 -6.60
CA TRP A 359 -18.35 -1.32 -6.27
C TRP A 359 -17.81 -0.80 -4.94
N SER A 360 -17.77 -1.71 -3.96
CA SER A 360 -17.56 -1.43 -2.54
C SER A 360 -16.33 -2.18 -2.01
N ASN A 361 -15.23 -2.11 -2.76
CA ASN A 361 -13.96 -2.73 -2.38
C ASN A 361 -13.43 -2.10 -1.07
N LEU A 362 -13.05 -2.92 -0.09
CA LEU A 362 -12.53 -2.46 1.20
C LEU A 362 -11.00 -2.42 1.27
N GLY A 363 -10.28 -2.98 0.30
CA GLY A 363 -8.82 -3.03 0.25
C GLY A 363 -8.14 -1.67 0.10
N GLN A 364 -6.80 -1.70 0.02
CA GLN A 364 -5.95 -0.54 -0.18
C GLN A 364 -5.78 -0.19 -1.67
N CYS A 365 -5.64 -1.17 -2.57
CA CYS A 365 -5.31 -0.90 -3.98
C CYS A 365 -6.40 -0.07 -4.66
N CYS A 366 -7.60 -0.60 -4.82
CA CYS A 366 -8.71 0.15 -5.42
C CYS A 366 -9.90 0.30 -4.46
N GLY A 367 -9.67 0.21 -3.15
CA GLY A 367 -10.71 0.16 -2.14
C GLY A 367 -10.78 1.37 -1.20
N ALA A 368 -11.81 1.37 -0.35
CA ALA A 368 -12.13 2.43 0.59
C ALA A 368 -11.07 2.58 1.70
N SER A 369 -10.27 1.54 1.95
CA SER A 369 -9.19 1.66 2.94
C SER A 369 -8.11 2.63 2.49
N ALA A 370 -7.80 2.72 1.20
CA ALA A 370 -6.86 3.73 0.71
C ALA A 370 -7.42 5.15 0.84
N ALA A 371 -8.71 5.34 0.58
CA ALA A 371 -9.37 6.63 0.78
C ALA A 371 -9.26 7.09 2.25
N ALA A 372 -9.58 6.20 3.19
CA ALA A 372 -9.45 6.48 4.61
C ALA A 372 -7.98 6.71 5.02
N GLN A 373 -7.07 5.85 4.58
CA GLN A 373 -5.65 5.94 4.89
C GLN A 373 -5.03 7.24 4.38
N PHE A 374 -5.41 7.68 3.18
CA PHE A 374 -4.98 8.95 2.59
C PHE A 374 -5.41 10.13 3.45
N LEU A 375 -6.70 10.22 3.78
CA LEU A 375 -7.23 11.32 4.59
C LEU A 375 -6.59 11.38 5.99
N LEU A 376 -6.43 10.22 6.63
CA LEU A 376 -5.74 10.11 7.93
C LEU A 376 -4.26 10.49 7.83
N SER A 377 -3.60 10.09 6.74
CA SER A 377 -2.20 10.44 6.47
C SER A 377 -1.98 11.93 6.26
N LEU A 378 -2.93 12.63 5.64
CA LEU A 378 -2.89 14.10 5.52
C LEU A 378 -3.13 14.78 6.86
N ALA A 379 -4.00 14.22 7.69
CA ALA A 379 -4.25 14.75 9.03
C ALA A 379 -3.01 14.63 9.93
N ASP A 380 -2.36 13.46 9.96
CA ASP A 380 -1.20 13.17 10.81
C ASP A 380 0.12 13.72 10.25
N GLY A 381 0.24 13.74 8.91
CA GLY A 381 1.51 13.96 8.24
C GLY A 381 2.09 15.35 8.45
N GLN A 382 3.32 15.43 8.96
CA GLN A 382 4.06 16.69 9.11
C GLN A 382 4.73 17.14 7.79
N ALA A 383 4.73 16.24 6.80
CA ALA A 383 5.41 16.34 5.52
C ALA A 383 4.94 17.46 4.58
N ALA A 384 3.68 17.87 4.69
CA ALA A 384 3.05 18.85 3.80
C ALA A 384 2.41 19.94 4.67
N PRO A 385 2.75 21.23 4.53
CA PRO A 385 2.17 22.30 5.34
C PRO A 385 0.75 22.66 4.87
N LEU A 386 -0.17 21.69 4.93
CA LEU A 386 -1.59 21.87 4.64
C LEU A 386 -2.27 22.75 5.70
N ASP A 387 -3.24 23.54 5.25
CA ASP A 387 -4.12 24.34 6.08
C ASP A 387 -4.70 23.49 7.24
N PRO A 388 -4.66 23.98 8.50
CA PRO A 388 -5.23 23.27 9.65
C PRO A 388 -6.70 22.87 9.49
N ALA A 389 -7.52 23.65 8.78
CA ALA A 389 -8.90 23.31 8.48
C ALA A 389 -8.99 22.07 7.58
N VAL A 390 -8.19 22.00 6.51
CA VAL A 390 -8.12 20.83 5.62
C VAL A 390 -7.69 19.59 6.39
N ARG A 391 -6.74 19.72 7.32
CA ARG A 391 -6.31 18.61 8.19
C ARG A 391 -7.42 18.12 9.11
N ARG A 392 -8.19 19.03 9.72
CA ARG A 392 -9.33 18.68 10.58
C ARG A 392 -10.43 17.97 9.77
N GLU A 393 -10.77 18.50 8.60
CA GLU A 393 -11.73 17.88 7.68
C GLU A 393 -11.28 16.47 7.26
N ALA A 394 -10.03 16.33 6.85
CA ALA A 394 -9.45 15.04 6.47
C ALA A 394 -9.46 14.05 7.64
N ARG A 395 -9.12 14.49 8.86
CA ARG A 395 -9.19 13.65 10.07
C ARG A 395 -10.61 13.16 10.33
N ALA A 396 -11.59 14.08 10.32
CA ALA A 396 -12.98 13.75 10.58
C ALA A 396 -13.54 12.77 9.54
N ALA A 397 -13.26 13.02 8.25
CA ALA A 397 -13.66 12.13 7.16
C ALA A 397 -12.97 10.77 7.24
N GLY A 398 -11.64 10.74 7.41
CA GLY A 398 -10.87 9.50 7.53
C GLY A 398 -11.33 8.60 8.68
N LEU A 399 -11.60 9.18 9.87
CA LEU A 399 -12.12 8.43 11.01
C LEU A 399 -13.55 7.90 10.77
N ARG A 400 -14.41 8.69 10.11
CA ARG A 400 -15.75 8.22 9.70
C ARG A 400 -15.67 7.03 8.75
N LEU A 401 -14.77 7.08 7.76
CA LEU A 401 -14.58 5.96 6.83
C LEU A 401 -14.01 4.73 7.51
N ALA A 402 -13.00 4.88 8.37
CA ALA A 402 -12.44 3.76 9.12
C ALA A 402 -13.50 3.03 9.97
N ARG A 403 -14.41 3.77 10.62
CA ARG A 403 -15.54 3.18 11.35
C ARG A 403 -16.51 2.44 10.45
N ALA A 404 -16.86 3.02 9.30
CA ALA A 404 -17.76 2.38 8.34
C ALA A 404 -17.13 1.11 7.74
N ILE A 405 -15.83 1.11 7.49
CA ILE A 405 -15.07 -0.07 7.05
C ILE A 405 -15.06 -1.15 8.14
N ALA A 406 -14.77 -0.78 9.40
CA ALA A 406 -14.82 -1.69 10.53
C ALA A 406 -16.21 -2.34 10.70
N ALA A 407 -17.28 -1.57 10.53
CA ALA A 407 -18.66 -2.04 10.63
C ALA A 407 -19.08 -3.00 9.51
N ARG A 408 -18.38 -2.99 8.36
CA ARG A 408 -18.64 -3.89 7.22
C ARG A 408 -17.89 -5.21 7.29
N GLY A 409 -16.95 -5.36 8.21
CA GLY A 409 -16.29 -6.64 8.39
C GLY A 409 -17.33 -7.71 8.77
N VAL A 410 -17.23 -8.87 8.14
CA VAL A 410 -18.16 -9.97 8.36
C VAL A 410 -17.58 -10.85 9.46
N PRO A 411 -18.33 -11.13 10.55
CA PRO A 411 -17.90 -12.13 11.51
C PRO A 411 -17.64 -13.45 10.81
N ALA A 412 -16.53 -14.11 11.10
CA ALA A 412 -16.26 -15.45 10.59
C ALA A 412 -17.33 -16.41 11.15
N ALA A 413 -18.40 -16.65 10.38
CA ALA A 413 -19.46 -17.57 10.79
C ALA A 413 -18.90 -19.01 10.81
N PRO A 414 -19.31 -19.86 11.79
CA PRO A 414 -18.90 -21.26 11.82
C PRO A 414 -19.33 -22.05 10.58
N ASP A 415 -20.45 -21.66 9.94
CA ASP A 415 -21.13 -22.45 8.91
C ASP A 415 -21.39 -21.67 7.60
N GLY A 416 -20.71 -20.53 7.38
CA GLY A 416 -20.77 -19.78 6.11
C GLY A 416 -19.99 -20.50 4.99
N PRO A 417 -20.10 -20.05 3.71
CA PRO A 417 -19.50 -20.71 2.54
C PRO A 417 -17.95 -20.60 2.46
N ALA A 418 -17.27 -20.85 3.57
CA ALA A 418 -15.87 -21.24 3.66
C ALA A 418 -15.68 -22.76 3.49
N GLU A 419 -16.69 -23.47 2.94
CA GLU A 419 -16.76 -24.93 2.88
C GLU A 419 -15.61 -25.64 2.13
N PRO A 420 -14.83 -25.01 1.23
CA PRO A 420 -13.59 -25.62 0.74
C PRO A 420 -12.37 -25.34 1.62
N ILE A 421 -12.33 -24.20 2.33
CA ILE A 421 -11.13 -23.76 3.08
C ILE A 421 -11.12 -24.35 4.51
N ALA A 422 -12.29 -24.43 5.16
CA ALA A 422 -12.41 -24.98 6.51
C ALA A 422 -12.13 -26.50 6.57
N ARG A 423 -12.41 -27.26 5.49
CA ARG A 423 -12.12 -28.70 5.43
C ARG A 423 -10.63 -29.01 5.21
N ALA A 424 -9.84 -28.08 4.68
CA ALA A 424 -8.41 -28.27 4.47
C ALA A 424 -7.58 -27.90 5.72
N ALA A 425 -8.05 -26.98 6.56
CA ALA A 425 -7.32 -26.50 7.74
C ALA A 425 -7.44 -27.42 8.98
N SER A 426 -8.41 -28.35 9.01
CA SER A 426 -8.73 -29.13 10.21
C SER A 426 -7.79 -30.32 10.53
N ARG A 427 -6.75 -30.58 9.72
CA ARG A 427 -5.88 -31.76 9.91
C ARG A 427 -4.45 -31.47 10.36
N THR A 428 -4.05 -30.22 10.58
CA THR A 428 -2.65 -29.96 10.90
C THR A 428 -2.50 -28.66 11.68
N ILE A 429 -2.46 -28.71 13.02
CA ILE A 429 -1.65 -27.85 13.92
C ILE A 429 -1.90 -28.32 15.37
N ALA A 430 -0.81 -28.66 16.07
CA ALA A 430 -0.79 -29.06 17.48
C ALA A 430 -0.59 -27.85 18.40
N GLY A 431 -1.50 -26.88 18.32
CA GLY A 431 -1.60 -25.75 19.24
C GLY A 431 -3.08 -25.44 19.41
N ASP A 432 -3.61 -25.67 20.61
CA ASP A 432 -5.05 -25.70 20.87
C ASP A 432 -5.67 -24.29 20.87
N PHE A 433 -5.88 -23.73 19.67
CA PHE A 433 -6.72 -22.56 19.42
C PHE A 433 -8.11 -22.97 18.91
N SER A 434 -8.53 -24.21 19.17
CA SER A 434 -9.88 -24.71 18.86
C SER A 434 -10.99 -24.06 19.71
N GLY A 435 -10.59 -23.19 20.66
CA GLY A 435 -11.48 -22.46 21.55
C GLY A 435 -12.31 -21.33 20.89
N PRO A 436 -13.18 -20.68 21.67
CA PRO A 436 -14.16 -19.66 21.22
C PRO A 436 -13.57 -18.43 20.51
N LEU A 437 -12.24 -18.28 20.43
CA LEU A 437 -11.56 -17.15 19.78
C LEU A 437 -11.61 -17.21 18.25
N CYS A 438 -11.61 -18.39 17.63
CA CYS A 438 -11.84 -18.52 16.17
C CYS A 438 -13.22 -17.97 15.75
N ARG A 439 -14.21 -18.04 16.64
CA ARG A 439 -15.58 -17.54 16.40
C ARG A 439 -15.69 -16.01 16.44
N ARG A 440 -14.59 -15.29 16.71
CA ARG A 440 -14.57 -13.82 16.84
C ARG A 440 -13.84 -13.11 15.70
N GLY A 441 -13.26 -13.85 14.77
CA GLY A 441 -12.55 -13.28 13.61
C GLY A 441 -13.41 -12.33 12.78
N LEU A 442 -12.79 -11.33 12.16
CA LEU A 442 -13.42 -10.39 11.23
C LEU A 442 -12.79 -10.58 9.86
N ALA A 443 -13.57 -11.12 8.93
CA ALA A 443 -13.16 -11.27 7.55
C ALA A 443 -13.56 -10.00 6.78
N VAL A 444 -12.68 -9.53 5.89
CA VAL A 444 -12.91 -8.31 5.12
C VAL A 444 -13.19 -8.66 3.66
N PRO A 445 -14.43 -8.48 3.17
CA PRO A 445 -14.73 -8.77 1.77
C PRO A 445 -14.08 -7.71 0.89
N SER A 446 -13.36 -8.15 -0.14
CA SER A 446 -12.73 -7.26 -1.12
C SER A 446 -13.07 -7.75 -2.53
N PRO A 447 -14.16 -7.25 -3.15
CA PRO A 447 -14.40 -7.51 -4.57
C PRO A 447 -13.28 -6.83 -5.37
N GLU A 448 -12.37 -7.63 -5.91
CA GLU A 448 -11.25 -7.13 -6.71
C GLU A 448 -11.74 -6.61 -8.08
N GLU A 449 -12.77 -7.25 -8.62
CA GLU A 449 -13.34 -6.95 -9.93
C GLU A 449 -14.48 -5.94 -9.83
N HIS A 450 -14.33 -4.80 -10.49
CA HIS A 450 -15.39 -3.78 -10.54
C HIS A 450 -16.63 -4.28 -11.30
N ALA A 451 -16.46 -5.19 -12.26
CA ALA A 451 -17.53 -5.82 -13.02
C ALA A 451 -18.29 -6.88 -12.21
N ALA A 452 -17.74 -7.32 -11.08
CA ALA A 452 -18.36 -8.28 -10.18
C ALA A 452 -18.34 -7.76 -8.72
N PRO A 453 -19.04 -6.64 -8.42
CA PRO A 453 -18.94 -5.96 -7.13
C PRO A 453 -19.48 -6.77 -5.95
N LEU A 454 -20.17 -7.88 -6.22
CA LEU A 454 -20.69 -8.83 -5.23
C LEU A 454 -19.86 -10.13 -5.14
N ASP A 455 -18.91 -10.37 -6.04
CA ASP A 455 -18.00 -11.52 -5.95
C ASP A 455 -16.89 -11.20 -4.93
N THR A 456 -17.24 -11.38 -3.66
CA THR A 456 -16.35 -11.09 -2.56
C THR A 456 -15.52 -12.32 -2.23
N ARG A 457 -14.21 -12.20 -2.38
CA ARG A 457 -13.26 -13.21 -1.89
C ARG A 457 -12.41 -12.65 -0.77
N TRP A 458 -11.95 -13.55 0.09
CA TRP A 458 -11.12 -13.21 1.23
C TRP A 458 -9.66 -13.26 0.82
N GLN A 459 -8.95 -12.16 1.00
CA GLN A 459 -7.53 -12.07 0.72
C GLN A 459 -6.79 -11.64 1.98
N ALA A 460 -5.56 -12.13 2.15
CA ALA A 460 -4.76 -11.84 3.32
C ALA A 460 -3.83 -10.63 3.14
N GLY A 461 -3.25 -10.48 1.94
CA GLY A 461 -2.18 -9.54 1.64
C GLY A 461 -2.48 -8.06 1.87
N TRP A 462 -1.48 -7.22 1.61
CA TRP A 462 -1.55 -5.81 1.94
C TRP A 462 -2.55 -5.03 1.09
N MET A 463 -2.52 -5.23 -0.23
CA MET A 463 -3.16 -4.31 -1.16
C MET A 463 -4.64 -4.60 -1.34
N GLN A 464 -5.04 -5.86 -1.46
CA GLN A 464 -6.44 -6.25 -1.63
C GLN A 464 -6.99 -7.02 -0.43
N GLY A 465 -6.16 -7.29 0.58
CA GLY A 465 -6.49 -8.18 1.68
C GLY A 465 -6.67 -7.51 3.04
N ALA A 466 -6.98 -8.37 4.01
CA ALA A 466 -7.31 -8.00 5.36
C ALA A 466 -6.14 -7.32 6.09
N ALA A 467 -4.88 -7.63 5.76
CA ALA A 467 -3.71 -7.00 6.40
C ALA A 467 -3.69 -5.48 6.21
N GLY A 468 -3.93 -4.99 4.99
CA GLY A 468 -3.97 -3.55 4.72
C GLY A 468 -5.14 -2.86 5.43
N VAL A 469 -6.30 -3.52 5.51
CA VAL A 469 -7.46 -2.99 6.23
C VAL A 469 -7.20 -2.96 7.74
N GLY A 470 -6.64 -4.03 8.30
CA GLY A 470 -6.25 -4.07 9.71
C GLY A 470 -5.25 -2.96 10.05
N SER A 471 -4.26 -2.71 9.19
CA SER A 471 -3.29 -1.63 9.37
C SER A 471 -3.94 -0.24 9.40
N LEU A 472 -4.89 0.03 8.49
CA LEU A 472 -5.67 1.26 8.50
C LEU A 472 -6.39 1.45 9.84
N LEU A 473 -7.03 0.40 10.36
CA LEU A 473 -7.79 0.49 11.61
C LEU A 473 -6.88 0.79 12.81
N LEU A 474 -5.65 0.28 12.82
CA LEU A 474 -4.64 0.64 13.82
C LEU A 474 -4.21 2.11 13.70
N HIS A 475 -3.96 2.59 12.49
CA HIS A 475 -3.64 4.00 12.26
C HIS A 475 -4.79 4.93 12.70
N ALA A 476 -6.03 4.58 12.34
CA ALA A 476 -7.23 5.30 12.75
C ALA A 476 -7.39 5.31 14.28
N HIS A 477 -7.17 4.17 14.94
CA HIS A 477 -7.18 4.08 16.41
C HIS A 477 -6.14 5.02 17.03
N ALA A 478 -4.88 4.94 16.59
CA ALA A 478 -3.78 5.76 17.09
C ALA A 478 -4.04 7.26 16.90
N LEU A 479 -4.67 7.66 15.80
CA LEU A 479 -5.11 9.05 15.60
C LEU A 479 -6.28 9.45 16.49
N ALA A 480 -7.25 8.56 16.70
CA ALA A 480 -8.39 8.81 17.56
C ALA A 480 -7.99 8.97 19.04
N THR A 481 -7.01 8.20 19.51
CA THR A 481 -6.54 8.19 20.90
C THR A 481 -5.35 9.10 21.17
N GLY A 482 -4.75 9.69 20.13
CA GLY A 482 -3.55 10.51 20.27
C GLY A 482 -2.26 9.70 20.51
N GLN A 483 -2.30 8.38 20.33
CA GLN A 483 -1.14 7.49 20.50
C GLN A 483 -0.24 7.49 19.26
N THR A 484 1.05 7.24 19.46
CA THR A 484 2.04 7.06 18.37
C THR A 484 2.24 5.59 17.98
N GLU A 485 1.85 4.66 18.86
CA GLU A 485 1.95 3.22 18.63
C GLU A 485 0.93 2.77 17.58
N GLY A 486 1.31 1.80 16.75
CA GLY A 486 0.48 1.34 15.64
C GLY A 486 0.21 2.40 14.55
N ARG A 487 0.80 3.61 14.66
CA ARG A 487 0.32 4.77 13.92
C ARG A 487 0.72 4.79 12.45
N ARG A 488 1.71 4.03 11.97
CA ARG A 488 1.99 3.93 10.53
C ARG A 488 3.03 2.88 10.17
N VAL A 489 2.90 2.31 8.98
CA VAL A 489 4.00 1.59 8.32
C VAL A 489 4.72 2.55 7.38
N PRO A 490 6.06 2.69 7.46
CA PRO A 490 6.82 3.63 6.64
C PRO A 490 7.09 3.06 5.24
N TRP A 491 6.14 3.24 4.34
CA TRP A 491 6.25 2.74 2.97
C TRP A 491 7.23 3.53 2.10
N PRO A 492 7.98 2.87 1.20
CA PRO A 492 8.86 3.53 0.23
C PRO A 492 8.13 4.53 -0.69
N ASP A 493 6.86 4.29 -0.96
CA ASP A 493 6.05 5.12 -1.85
C ASP A 493 5.23 6.18 -1.09
N GLU A 494 5.39 6.33 0.23
CA GLU A 494 4.51 7.16 1.07
C GLU A 494 5.17 8.46 1.56
N PRO A 495 4.83 9.61 0.96
CA PRO A 495 5.52 10.85 1.27
C PRO A 495 5.03 11.51 2.56
N TYR A 496 3.92 11.10 3.17
CA TYR A 496 3.35 11.86 4.28
C TYR A 496 4.02 11.59 5.64
N SER A 497 4.97 10.65 5.69
CA SER A 497 5.82 10.47 6.87
C SER A 497 6.95 11.52 6.87
N GLY A 498 7.33 11.99 8.05
CA GLY A 498 8.58 12.73 8.21
C GLY A 498 9.75 11.80 7.87
N VAL A 499 10.76 12.30 7.17
CA VAL A 499 11.95 11.52 6.83
C VAL A 499 12.54 10.91 8.11
N GLY A 500 12.54 9.58 8.23
CA GLY A 500 13.29 8.87 9.29
C GLY A 500 12.50 8.05 10.32
N THR A 501 11.18 7.95 10.25
CA THR A 501 10.46 7.04 11.18
C THR A 501 10.61 5.59 10.73
N ALA A 502 11.51 4.83 11.36
CA ALA A 502 11.43 3.36 11.34
C ALA A 502 10.13 2.90 12.01
N LEU A 503 9.69 1.66 11.76
CA LEU A 503 8.76 1.03 12.69
C LEU A 503 9.45 1.03 14.07
N PRO A 504 8.76 1.43 15.15
CA PRO A 504 9.33 1.28 16.49
C PRO A 504 9.71 -0.19 16.69
N ALA A 505 10.96 -0.44 17.10
CA ALA A 505 11.45 -1.77 17.43
C ALA A 505 10.68 -2.39 18.62
#